data_AF-A0A0G4IIH0-F1
#
_entry.id   AF-A0A0G4IIH0-F1
#
_cell.length_a   1.000
_cell.length_b   1.000
_cell.length_c   1.000
_cell.angle_alpha   90.00
_cell.angle_beta   90.00
_cell.angle_gamma   90.00
#
_symmetry.space_group_name_H-M   'P 1'
#
loop_
_entity.id
_entity.type
_entity.pdbx_description
1 polymer ?
#
loop_
_entity_poly.entity_id
_entity_poly.type
_entity_poly.pdbx_seq_one_letter_code
_entity_poly.pdbx_strand_id
1 'polypeptide(L)'
;MSTLAESFLHDLESDEEEEEPQVQVPAAGLAQEDAAQAAVDEDEECGDIDAMDMEAVKPDPLKQVAVLCGSRRLRDHLELLRNASSNNGSTDANGERHVDTMLACNKMIVEVDDEISAVFKFVRDLYSVRFPELERLVPSPLDYAKVVKHIQNKTDVQSVDLNGIVPPENVMSIAMTVTTTSSYPALPPDVMDTCLRACDVIIQLHDDKNEMLSFIESQMGMFAPNLTALIGSRCASRIIGIAGGLERLASIPACDITVLGHSRRVDLSGFSKATAGVHEGILKQCDLVARAPSHIRNKALKLVAAKVALTARIDCFQNDSTINDSKGREYREDISKHIRRLTEPDVKKQSKALPAPIETNKKRRGGRRFRKFKEKFEITELSKQKNRMAFGTEEAESYDGMELGMINAPGSGRVRLQTKDTQKLGKAVAQKNKFKSRFGGAGGTVSGFSTSLAFTPVQGLELVNPNAAEEQAAKLKAINEKYFSSAAGFKQVAPTPAPEPKQ
;
A
#
# COMPACT_ATOMS: atom_id res chain seq x y z
N MET A 1 -36.20 -42.06 -22.58
CA MET A 1 -36.38 -40.81 -21.81
C MET A 1 -35.40 -40.86 -20.65
N SER A 2 -34.17 -40.43 -20.90
CA SER A 2 -33.15 -40.21 -19.86
C SER A 2 -33.57 -39.02 -19.01
N THR A 3 -33.27 -39.06 -17.73
CA THR A 3 -33.69 -38.01 -16.79
C THR A 3 -32.69 -36.86 -16.81
N LEU A 4 -33.17 -35.64 -16.51
CA LEU A 4 -32.37 -34.39 -16.46
C LEU A 4 -31.13 -34.45 -15.54
N ALA A 5 -31.03 -35.46 -14.68
CA ALA A 5 -29.85 -35.71 -13.85
C ALA A 5 -28.72 -36.43 -14.60
N GLU A 6 -29.04 -37.30 -15.56
CA GLU A 6 -28.05 -38.03 -16.37
C GLU A 6 -27.41 -37.13 -17.44
N SER A 7 -28.14 -36.14 -17.95
CA SER A 7 -27.56 -35.16 -18.89
C SER A 7 -26.63 -34.15 -18.22
N PHE A 8 -26.76 -33.94 -16.90
CA PHE A 8 -25.92 -33.03 -16.13
C PHE A 8 -24.62 -33.70 -15.64
N LEU A 9 -24.62 -35.02 -15.49
CA LEU A 9 -23.45 -35.81 -15.14
C LEU A 9 -22.51 -35.98 -16.35
N HIS A 10 -23.08 -36.10 -17.55
CA HIS A 10 -22.30 -36.23 -18.78
C HIS A 10 -21.56 -34.94 -19.18
N ASP A 11 -22.08 -33.77 -18.77
CA ASP A 11 -21.49 -32.43 -19.02
C ASP A 11 -20.37 -32.08 -18.02
N LEU A 12 -20.21 -32.88 -16.95
CA LEU A 12 -19.14 -32.71 -15.94
C LEU A 12 -18.01 -33.74 -16.10
N GLU A 13 -18.23 -34.86 -16.80
CA GLU A 13 -17.20 -35.86 -17.11
C GLU A 13 -16.39 -35.54 -18.37
N SER A 14 -16.74 -34.49 -19.14
CA SER A 14 -16.03 -34.12 -20.38
C SER A 14 -14.85 -33.16 -20.20
N ASP A 15 -14.57 -32.70 -18.98
CA ASP A 15 -13.52 -31.69 -18.69
C ASP A 15 -12.32 -32.23 -17.90
N GLU A 16 -12.22 -33.54 -17.66
CA GLU A 16 -11.09 -34.15 -16.95
C GLU A 16 -10.44 -35.29 -17.76
N GLU A 17 -9.79 -34.98 -18.90
CA GLU A 17 -8.80 -35.87 -19.54
C GLU A 17 -7.96 -35.11 -20.59
N GLU A 18 -6.90 -34.41 -20.16
CA GLU A 18 -5.68 -34.26 -20.96
C GLU A 18 -4.47 -34.60 -20.07
N GLU A 19 -3.81 -35.71 -20.43
CA GLU A 19 -2.65 -36.31 -19.77
C GLU A 19 -1.37 -35.49 -20.00
N GLU A 20 -0.64 -35.14 -18.94
CA GLU A 20 0.81 -34.92 -19.02
C GLU A 20 1.55 -36.21 -18.61
N PRO A 21 2.63 -36.61 -19.30
CA PRO A 21 3.30 -37.88 -19.03
C PRO A 21 4.23 -37.79 -17.80
N GLN A 22 4.10 -38.78 -16.92
CA GLN A 22 5.00 -39.04 -15.79
C GLN A 22 6.31 -39.70 -16.26
N VAL A 23 7.45 -39.24 -15.71
CA VAL A 23 8.67 -40.05 -15.64
C VAL A 23 9.12 -40.15 -14.18
N GLN A 24 9.30 -41.40 -13.76
CA GLN A 24 9.59 -41.88 -12.40
C GLN A 24 10.98 -41.48 -11.91
N VAL A 25 11.09 -41.23 -10.60
CA VAL A 25 12.36 -41.12 -9.88
C VAL A 25 12.49 -42.33 -8.94
N PRO A 26 13.59 -43.09 -9.01
CA PRO A 26 14.04 -43.87 -7.86
C PRO A 26 15.45 -43.44 -7.38
N ALA A 27 15.50 -43.26 -6.07
CA ALA A 27 16.58 -43.40 -5.08
C ALA A 27 18.08 -43.51 -5.47
N ALA A 28 18.84 -42.69 -4.71
CA ALA A 28 20.13 -42.96 -4.04
C ALA A 28 21.46 -42.80 -4.80
N GLY A 29 22.37 -42.02 -4.20
CA GLY A 29 23.81 -42.08 -4.45
C GLY A 29 24.55 -40.77 -4.21
N LEU A 30 25.29 -40.68 -3.10
CA LEU A 30 26.25 -39.62 -2.77
C LEU A 30 27.43 -39.60 -3.75
N ALA A 31 27.81 -38.42 -4.28
CA ALA A 31 29.20 -38.08 -4.64
C ALA A 31 29.34 -36.59 -4.99
N GLN A 32 30.55 -36.10 -4.78
CA GLN A 32 31.04 -34.73 -4.72
C GLN A 32 31.65 -34.31 -6.08
N GLU A 33 31.97 -33.01 -6.21
CA GLU A 33 32.96 -32.39 -7.13
C GLU A 33 32.47 -31.66 -8.41
N ASP A 34 32.72 -30.34 -8.34
CA ASP A 34 33.49 -29.48 -9.25
C ASP A 34 32.94 -28.84 -10.55
N ALA A 35 33.09 -27.50 -10.53
CA ALA A 35 33.54 -26.59 -11.58
C ALA A 35 32.66 -26.36 -12.82
N ALA A 36 31.95 -25.23 -12.81
CA ALA A 36 31.34 -24.62 -13.99
C ALA A 36 32.37 -23.73 -14.74
N GLN A 37 32.67 -24.13 -15.98
CA GLN A 37 33.34 -23.31 -16.99
C GLN A 37 32.32 -22.40 -17.67
N ALA A 38 32.63 -21.10 -17.70
CA ALA A 38 31.99 -20.12 -18.57
C ALA A 38 32.67 -20.14 -19.95
N ALA A 39 31.85 -20.16 -20.99
CA ALA A 39 32.28 -20.14 -22.39
C ALA A 39 32.88 -18.77 -22.76
N VAL A 40 33.94 -18.85 -23.57
CA VAL A 40 34.74 -17.75 -24.09
C VAL A 40 34.23 -17.45 -25.51
N ASP A 41 33.88 -16.19 -25.77
CA ASP A 41 33.83 -15.65 -27.13
C ASP A 41 35.12 -14.82 -27.31
N GLU A 42 36.04 -15.34 -28.11
CA GLU A 42 37.20 -14.62 -28.64
C GLU A 42 36.86 -14.08 -30.03
N ASP A 43 37.15 -12.81 -30.29
CA ASP A 43 37.75 -12.35 -31.56
C ASP A 43 38.19 -10.87 -31.46
N GLU A 44 39.51 -10.68 -31.70
CA GLU A 44 40.26 -9.50 -32.19
C GLU A 44 40.30 -8.21 -31.31
N GLU A 45 41.42 -7.51 -31.06
CA GLU A 45 42.63 -7.27 -31.85
C GLU A 45 43.78 -6.79 -30.91
N CYS A 46 45.00 -7.26 -31.15
CA CYS A 46 46.21 -6.97 -30.37
C CYS A 46 46.81 -5.60 -30.76
N GLY A 47 46.74 -4.62 -29.87
CA GLY A 47 47.55 -3.41 -29.92
C GLY A 47 48.69 -3.48 -28.91
N ASP A 48 49.92 -3.64 -29.39
CA ASP A 48 51.13 -3.59 -28.58
C ASP A 48 51.21 -2.25 -27.83
N ILE A 49 51.22 -2.31 -26.50
CA ILE A 49 51.62 -1.19 -25.64
C ILE A 49 52.68 -1.68 -24.66
N ASP A 50 53.82 -1.01 -24.74
CA ASP A 50 55.06 -1.29 -24.02
C ASP A 50 54.85 -1.52 -22.52
N ALA A 51 55.44 -2.61 -22.05
CA ALA A 51 55.48 -3.01 -20.66
C ALA A 51 56.40 -2.09 -19.84
N MET A 52 55.90 -0.96 -19.33
CA MET A 52 56.51 -0.24 -18.20
C MET A 52 55.43 0.40 -17.31
N ASP A 53 55.55 0.17 -15.99
CA ASP A 53 54.74 0.64 -14.85
C ASP A 53 53.37 -0.01 -14.58
N MET A 54 53.41 -1.23 -14.05
CA MET A 54 52.32 -1.83 -13.25
C MET A 54 52.49 -1.48 -11.76
N GLU A 55 52.34 -0.20 -11.41
CA GLU A 55 51.84 0.14 -10.07
C GLU A 55 50.35 -0.23 -10.07
N ALA A 56 49.99 -1.24 -9.28
CA ALA A 56 48.62 -1.71 -9.14
C ALA A 56 47.72 -0.61 -8.54
N VAL A 57 47.24 0.29 -9.40
CA VAL A 57 46.20 1.27 -9.08
C VAL A 57 44.97 0.46 -8.69
N LYS A 58 44.66 0.43 -7.39
CA LYS A 58 43.39 -0.13 -6.92
C LYS A 58 42.28 0.56 -7.72
N PRO A 59 41.39 -0.19 -8.39
CA PRO A 59 40.34 0.42 -9.18
C PRO A 59 39.51 1.35 -8.29
N ASP A 60 39.27 2.59 -8.76
CA ASP A 60 38.46 3.57 -8.03
C ASP A 60 37.12 2.92 -7.64
N PRO A 61 36.76 2.86 -6.35
CA PRO A 61 35.54 2.18 -5.90
C PRO A 61 34.28 2.82 -6.50
N LEU A 62 34.34 4.12 -6.82
CA LEU A 62 33.26 4.85 -7.49
C LEU A 62 33.02 4.35 -8.92
N LYS A 63 34.06 4.03 -9.69
CA LYS A 63 33.92 3.59 -11.10
C LYS A 63 33.27 2.21 -11.21
N GLN A 64 33.36 1.39 -10.16
CA GLN A 64 32.68 0.09 -10.10
C GLN A 64 31.17 0.23 -9.89
N VAL A 65 30.74 1.27 -9.18
CA VAL A 65 29.32 1.53 -8.87
C VAL A 65 28.66 2.41 -9.94
N ALA A 66 29.37 3.42 -10.42
CA ALA A 66 28.89 4.39 -11.41
C ALA A 66 29.38 4.03 -12.83
N VAL A 67 28.78 2.98 -13.41
CA VAL A 67 29.15 2.45 -14.73
C VAL A 67 28.55 3.26 -15.89
N LEU A 68 27.34 3.79 -15.73
CA LEU A 68 26.58 4.43 -16.82
C LEU A 68 27.02 5.88 -17.05
N CYS A 69 27.34 6.62 -16.00
CA CYS A 69 27.80 8.02 -16.11
C CYS A 69 29.06 8.17 -17.00
N GLY A 70 29.93 7.15 -16.98
CA GLY A 70 31.12 7.06 -17.84
C GLY A 70 30.88 6.40 -19.20
N SER A 71 29.72 5.79 -19.41
CA SER A 71 29.43 4.97 -20.59
C SER A 71 29.27 5.83 -21.85
N ARG A 72 29.73 5.29 -22.99
CA ARG A 72 29.47 5.90 -24.31
C ARG A 72 27.97 5.92 -24.61
N ARG A 73 27.27 4.84 -24.24
CA ARG A 73 25.82 4.68 -24.44
C ARG A 73 24.98 5.84 -23.91
N LEU A 74 25.20 6.28 -22.66
CA LEU A 74 24.44 7.42 -22.11
C LEU A 74 24.73 8.71 -22.89
N ARG A 75 26.00 8.97 -23.21
CA ARG A 75 26.39 10.15 -23.99
C ARG A 75 25.78 10.14 -25.39
N ASP A 76 25.83 9.00 -26.06
CA ASP A 76 25.28 8.83 -27.41
C ASP A 76 23.76 9.09 -27.40
N HIS A 77 23.04 8.57 -26.40
CA HIS A 77 21.60 8.83 -26.26
C HIS A 77 21.28 10.30 -25.94
N LEU A 78 22.07 10.97 -25.10
CA LEU A 78 21.91 12.39 -24.80
C LEU A 78 22.23 13.25 -26.04
N GLU A 79 23.23 12.89 -26.82
CA GLU A 79 23.59 13.59 -28.05
C GLU A 79 22.52 13.40 -29.13
N LEU A 80 22.00 12.17 -29.29
CA LEU A 80 20.83 11.90 -30.12
C LEU A 80 19.61 12.73 -29.71
N LEU A 81 19.39 12.89 -28.40
CA LEU A 81 18.29 13.70 -27.87
C LEU A 81 18.47 15.19 -28.15
N ARG A 82 19.69 15.72 -28.03
CA ARG A 82 20.01 17.12 -28.38
C ARG A 82 19.84 17.38 -29.87
N ASN A 83 20.22 16.41 -30.71
CA ASN A 83 20.02 16.45 -32.16
C ASN A 83 18.54 16.31 -32.54
N ALA A 84 17.77 15.47 -31.84
CA ALA A 84 16.33 15.33 -32.06
C ALA A 84 15.57 16.59 -31.61
N SER A 85 15.98 17.22 -30.50
CA SER A 85 15.36 18.44 -29.98
C SER A 85 15.59 19.65 -30.90
N SER A 86 16.73 19.72 -31.59
CA SER A 86 17.03 20.79 -32.56
C SER A 86 16.33 20.61 -33.91
N ASN A 87 16.00 19.37 -34.30
CA ASN A 87 15.39 19.03 -35.59
C ASN A 87 13.84 18.97 -35.60
N ASN A 88 13.17 19.54 -34.60
CA ASN A 88 11.70 19.56 -34.46
C ASN A 88 10.90 20.23 -35.62
N GLY A 89 11.54 20.57 -36.75
CA GLY A 89 10.96 21.30 -37.88
C GLY A 89 10.67 20.49 -39.16
N SER A 90 10.96 19.19 -39.25
CA SER A 90 10.71 18.39 -40.47
C SER A 90 9.78 17.21 -40.19
N THR A 91 8.52 17.37 -40.57
CA THR A 91 7.41 16.43 -40.37
C THR A 91 7.43 15.28 -41.39
N ASP A 92 6.97 14.11 -40.94
CA ASP A 92 6.55 12.92 -41.69
C ASP A 92 7.51 11.72 -41.67
N ALA A 93 8.76 11.81 -42.14
CA ALA A 93 9.71 10.66 -42.05
C ALA A 93 10.39 10.52 -40.67
N ASN A 94 10.29 11.55 -39.83
CA ASN A 94 10.93 11.60 -38.52
C ASN A 94 10.05 11.03 -37.39
N GLY A 95 8.74 10.84 -37.61
CA GLY A 95 7.80 10.40 -36.57
C GLY A 95 8.14 9.03 -35.97
N GLU A 96 8.38 8.03 -36.82
CA GLU A 96 8.78 6.68 -36.38
C GLU A 96 10.15 6.70 -35.67
N ARG A 97 11.13 7.45 -36.22
CA ARG A 97 12.45 7.61 -35.59
C ARG A 97 12.37 8.25 -34.21
N HIS A 98 11.44 9.19 -33.99
CA HIS A 98 11.24 9.82 -32.69
C HIS A 98 10.62 8.86 -31.67
N VAL A 99 9.71 7.97 -32.10
CA VAL A 99 9.14 6.92 -31.22
C VAL A 99 10.21 5.93 -30.79
N ASP A 100 11.05 5.46 -31.72
CA ASP A 100 12.17 4.56 -31.40
C ASP A 100 13.17 5.21 -30.44
N THR A 101 13.48 6.49 -30.67
CA THR A 101 14.35 7.27 -29.76
C THR A 101 13.72 7.40 -28.38
N MET A 102 12.40 7.63 -28.29
CA MET A 102 11.69 7.69 -27.00
C MET A 102 11.67 6.35 -26.27
N LEU A 103 11.48 5.23 -26.98
CA LEU A 103 11.56 3.89 -26.38
C LEU A 103 12.96 3.62 -25.83
N ALA A 104 14.01 4.01 -26.56
CA ALA A 104 15.38 3.95 -26.07
C ALA A 104 15.58 4.86 -24.84
N CYS A 105 15.07 6.09 -24.86
CA CYS A 105 15.14 7.01 -23.71
C CYS A 105 14.43 6.45 -22.48
N ASN A 106 13.25 5.83 -22.62
CA ASN A 106 12.54 5.21 -21.51
C ASN A 106 13.34 4.08 -20.86
N LYS A 107 14.02 3.24 -21.66
CA LYS A 107 14.91 2.19 -21.14
C LYS A 107 16.08 2.80 -20.36
N MET A 108 16.71 3.84 -20.92
CA MET A 108 17.81 4.56 -20.25
C MET A 108 17.37 5.22 -18.94
N ILE A 109 16.16 5.78 -18.85
CA ILE A 109 15.66 6.40 -17.60
C ILE A 109 15.59 5.37 -16.47
N VAL A 110 15.19 4.13 -16.76
CA VAL A 110 15.14 3.06 -15.76
C VAL A 110 16.56 2.67 -15.32
N GLU A 111 17.49 2.52 -16.27
CA GLU A 111 18.90 2.23 -15.97
C GLU A 111 19.55 3.35 -15.12
N VAL A 112 19.25 4.62 -15.42
CA VAL A 112 19.70 5.78 -14.63
C VAL A 112 19.12 5.75 -13.21
N ASP A 113 17.85 5.37 -13.03
CA ASP A 113 17.24 5.25 -11.70
C ASP A 113 17.85 4.12 -10.85
N ASP A 114 18.17 3.00 -11.48
CA ASP A 114 18.85 1.88 -10.83
C ASP A 114 20.27 2.28 -10.40
N GLU A 115 21.00 3.02 -11.24
CA GLU A 115 22.32 3.54 -10.92
C GLU A 115 22.28 4.63 -9.83
N ILE A 116 21.34 5.59 -9.90
CA ILE A 116 21.13 6.58 -8.84
C ILE A 116 20.89 5.86 -7.50
N SER A 117 20.12 4.76 -7.51
CA SER A 117 19.85 3.97 -6.32
C SER A 117 21.08 3.21 -5.82
N ALA A 118 21.95 2.73 -6.72
CA ALA A 118 23.20 2.06 -6.37
C ALA A 118 24.23 3.04 -5.78
N VAL A 119 24.45 4.18 -6.45
CA VAL A 119 25.36 5.23 -5.98
C VAL A 119 24.84 5.84 -4.67
N PHE A 120 23.53 6.00 -4.50
CA PHE A 120 22.95 6.45 -3.22
C PHE A 120 23.28 5.51 -2.06
N LYS A 121 23.16 4.19 -2.24
CA LYS A 121 23.57 3.21 -1.22
C LYS A 121 25.07 3.33 -0.90
N PHE A 122 25.90 3.50 -1.93
CA PHE A 122 27.34 3.69 -1.75
C PHE A 122 27.68 4.95 -0.95
N VAL A 123 27.10 6.10 -1.30
CA VAL A 123 27.29 7.37 -0.56
C VAL A 123 26.80 7.23 0.89
N ARG A 124 25.65 6.59 1.09
CA ARG A 124 25.10 6.33 2.42
C ARG A 124 26.06 5.49 3.26
N ASP A 125 26.58 4.40 2.71
CA ASP A 125 27.46 3.50 3.47
C ASP A 125 28.76 4.21 3.86
N LEU A 126 29.33 5.05 2.97
CA LEU A 126 30.49 5.90 3.28
C LEU A 126 30.19 6.95 4.36
N TYR A 127 29.09 7.69 4.22
CA TYR A 127 28.76 8.80 5.11
C TYR A 127 28.16 8.36 6.46
N SER A 128 27.69 7.11 6.56
CA SER A 128 27.14 6.51 7.78
C SER A 128 28.10 6.57 8.98
N VAL A 129 29.40 6.54 8.72
CA VAL A 129 30.46 6.61 9.75
C VAL A 129 30.42 7.95 10.50
N ARG A 130 30.05 9.03 9.81
CA ARG A 130 29.97 10.38 10.37
C ARG A 130 28.58 10.73 10.85
N PHE A 131 27.57 10.44 10.03
CA PHE A 131 26.20 10.85 10.33
C PHE A 131 25.19 9.76 9.94
N PRO A 132 25.04 8.70 10.78
CA PRO A 132 24.19 7.56 10.48
C PRO A 132 22.69 7.92 10.45
N GLU A 133 22.29 8.98 11.16
CA GLU A 133 20.88 9.38 11.26
C GLU A 133 20.37 10.09 10.00
N LEU A 134 21.28 10.55 9.11
CA LEU A 134 20.90 11.30 7.90
C LEU A 134 20.00 10.49 6.97
N GLU A 135 20.23 9.18 6.84
CA GLU A 135 19.42 8.29 6.00
C GLU A 135 17.95 8.34 6.40
N ARG A 136 17.70 8.38 7.72
CA ARG A 136 16.35 8.37 8.26
C ARG A 136 15.67 9.74 8.11
N LEU A 137 16.45 10.82 8.16
CA LEU A 137 15.93 12.19 8.05
C LEU A 137 15.65 12.58 6.59
N VAL A 138 16.48 12.15 5.65
CA VAL A 138 16.38 12.52 4.23
C VAL A 138 16.38 11.27 3.35
N PRO A 139 15.21 10.77 2.92
CA PRO A 139 15.09 9.54 2.14
C PRO A 139 15.25 9.78 0.62
N SER A 140 15.20 11.04 0.20
CA SER A 140 15.33 11.46 -1.20
C SER A 140 16.82 11.42 -1.61
N PRO A 141 17.22 10.65 -2.64
CA PRO A 141 18.62 10.54 -3.04
C PRO A 141 19.27 11.87 -3.42
N LEU A 142 18.53 12.71 -4.16
CA LEU A 142 19.02 14.01 -4.60
C LEU A 142 19.24 14.97 -3.42
N ASP A 143 18.27 15.04 -2.50
CA ASP A 143 18.34 15.95 -1.35
C ASP A 143 19.44 15.48 -0.39
N TYR A 144 19.59 14.16 -0.22
CA TYR A 144 20.67 13.57 0.56
C TYR A 144 22.06 13.97 0.01
N ALA A 145 22.29 13.79 -1.31
CA ALA A 145 23.56 14.14 -1.94
C ALA A 145 23.89 15.65 -1.78
N LYS A 146 22.88 16.52 -1.94
CA LYS A 146 23.04 17.97 -1.71
C LYS A 146 23.38 18.27 -0.25
N VAL A 147 22.65 17.69 0.70
CA VAL A 147 22.91 17.89 2.14
C VAL A 147 24.31 17.44 2.52
N VAL A 148 24.76 16.26 2.06
CA VAL A 148 26.12 15.76 2.31
C VAL A 148 27.18 16.72 1.74
N LYS A 149 26.96 17.24 0.52
CA LYS A 149 27.87 18.21 -0.11
C LYS A 149 27.99 19.53 0.66
N HIS A 150 26.91 19.97 1.32
CA HIS A 150 26.88 21.19 2.13
C HIS A 150 27.47 20.99 3.54
N ILE A 151 27.17 19.88 4.22
CA ILE A 151 27.64 19.60 5.58
C ILE A 151 29.11 19.16 5.59
N GLN A 152 29.50 18.24 4.69
CA GLN A 152 30.84 17.65 4.62
C GLN A 152 31.30 17.12 6.01
N ASN A 153 32.46 17.59 6.49
CA ASN A 153 33.03 17.30 7.81
C ASN A 153 32.81 18.43 8.84
N LYS A 154 32.05 19.47 8.51
CA LYS A 154 31.86 20.61 9.42
C LYS A 154 31.09 20.17 10.68
N THR A 155 31.51 20.65 11.84
CA THR A 155 30.88 20.38 13.14
C THR A 155 29.74 21.34 13.43
N ASP A 156 29.81 22.56 12.92
CA ASP A 156 28.80 23.59 13.14
C ASP A 156 27.84 23.70 11.94
N VAL A 157 26.70 23.02 12.04
CA VAL A 157 25.65 23.00 11.00
C VAL A 157 24.87 24.33 10.95
N GLN A 158 24.93 25.16 12.00
CA GLN A 158 24.27 26.47 11.99
C GLN A 158 24.93 27.44 10.98
N SER A 159 26.18 27.17 10.61
CA SER A 159 26.89 27.91 9.55
C SER A 159 26.54 27.47 8.14
N VAL A 160 25.78 26.37 7.99
CA VAL A 160 25.48 25.77 6.69
C VAL A 160 24.04 26.08 6.30
N ASP A 161 23.87 26.87 5.24
CA ASP A 161 22.56 27.15 4.68
C ASP A 161 21.97 25.91 3.99
N LEU A 162 21.09 25.21 4.71
CA LEU A 162 20.28 24.09 4.19
C LEU A 162 18.91 24.56 3.65
N ASN A 163 18.65 25.86 3.72
CA ASN A 163 17.42 26.48 3.25
C ASN A 163 17.27 26.32 1.73
N GLY A 164 16.16 25.73 1.28
CA GLY A 164 15.86 25.51 -0.14
C GLY A 164 16.22 24.12 -0.67
N ILE A 165 16.98 23.31 0.08
CA ILE A 165 17.24 21.91 -0.25
C ILE A 165 16.22 21.01 0.44
N VAL A 166 16.00 21.23 1.74
CA VAL A 166 15.11 20.42 2.56
C VAL A 166 14.07 21.31 3.25
N PRO A 167 12.82 20.83 3.46
CA PRO A 167 11.84 21.53 4.28
C PRO A 167 12.38 21.97 5.66
N PRO A 168 11.92 23.11 6.20
CA PRO A 168 12.44 23.68 7.44
C PRO A 168 12.25 22.75 8.65
N GLU A 169 11.24 21.88 8.62
CA GLU A 169 11.01 20.83 9.63
C GLU A 169 12.18 19.84 9.73
N ASN A 170 12.83 19.53 8.61
CA ASN A 170 13.97 18.65 8.57
C ASN A 170 15.29 19.39 8.86
N VAL A 171 15.38 20.68 8.53
CA VAL A 171 16.58 21.49 8.85
C VAL A 171 16.84 21.51 10.35
N MET A 172 15.79 21.73 11.16
CA MET A 172 15.91 21.73 12.62
C MET A 172 16.26 20.33 13.16
N SER A 173 15.65 19.27 12.64
CA SER A 173 15.93 17.92 13.09
C SER A 173 17.37 17.50 12.74
N ILE A 174 17.86 17.86 11.56
CA ILE A 174 19.27 17.67 11.16
C ILE A 174 20.21 18.46 12.09
N ALA A 175 19.91 19.72 12.38
CA ALA A 175 20.76 20.53 13.27
C ALA A 175 20.82 19.98 14.70
N MET A 176 19.67 19.57 15.26
CA MET A 176 19.61 18.95 16.59
C MET A 176 20.38 17.63 16.63
N THR A 177 20.17 16.76 15.64
CA THR A 177 20.82 15.45 15.56
C THR A 177 22.32 15.60 15.38
N VAL A 178 22.80 16.49 14.50
CA VAL A 178 24.24 16.74 14.33
C VAL A 178 24.89 17.24 15.63
N THR A 179 24.21 18.11 16.39
CA THR A 179 24.70 18.57 17.70
C THR A 179 24.85 17.41 18.68
N THR A 180 23.89 16.47 18.69
CA THR A 180 23.97 15.27 19.55
C THR A 180 24.97 14.23 19.06
N THR A 181 25.23 14.16 17.75
CA THR A 181 26.13 13.18 17.12
C THR A 181 27.57 13.69 16.98
N SER A 182 27.92 14.83 17.59
CA SER A 182 29.28 15.40 17.58
C SER A 182 30.36 14.46 18.15
N SER A 183 30.00 13.31 18.70
CA SER A 183 30.91 12.26 19.16
C SER A 183 31.49 11.38 18.04
N TYR A 184 30.94 11.40 16.81
CA TYR A 184 31.48 10.56 15.72
C TYR A 184 32.73 11.17 15.08
N PRO A 185 33.72 10.32 14.72
CA PRO A 185 34.97 10.78 14.11
C PRO A 185 34.73 11.45 12.75
N ALA A 186 35.61 12.39 12.38
CA ALA A 186 35.62 12.97 11.04
C ALA A 186 36.07 11.94 10.00
N LEU A 187 35.50 12.00 8.79
CA LEU A 187 35.94 11.14 7.70
C LEU A 187 37.35 11.52 7.24
N PRO A 188 38.21 10.55 6.87
CA PRO A 188 39.48 10.82 6.18
C PRO A 188 39.25 11.64 4.90
N PRO A 189 40.18 12.54 4.53
CA PRO A 189 40.01 13.44 3.38
C PRO A 189 39.84 12.68 2.05
N ASP A 190 40.51 11.54 1.88
CA ASP A 190 40.42 10.70 0.67
C ASP A 190 39.02 10.07 0.50
N VAL A 191 38.46 9.56 1.61
CA VAL A 191 37.10 9.00 1.64
C VAL A 191 36.06 10.09 1.44
N MET A 192 36.29 11.28 2.02
CA MET A 192 35.41 12.43 1.84
C MET A 192 35.39 12.90 0.38
N ASP A 193 36.54 13.01 -0.28
CA ASP A 193 36.61 13.40 -1.69
C ASP A 193 35.90 12.39 -2.60
N THR A 194 36.06 11.09 -2.31
CA THR A 194 35.31 10.03 -3.00
C THR A 194 33.80 10.15 -2.78
N CYS A 195 33.37 10.50 -1.58
CA CYS A 195 31.96 10.75 -1.26
C CYS A 195 31.40 11.98 -2.00
N LEU A 196 32.18 13.06 -2.08
CA LEU A 196 31.81 14.28 -2.82
C LEU A 196 31.70 14.02 -4.33
N ARG A 197 32.67 13.31 -4.92
CA ARG A 197 32.60 12.88 -6.32
C ARG A 197 31.37 12.03 -6.60
N ALA A 198 31.04 11.10 -5.70
CA ALA A 198 29.83 10.29 -5.81
C ALA A 198 28.53 11.11 -5.71
N CYS A 199 28.51 12.15 -4.86
CA CYS A 199 27.39 13.09 -4.78
C CYS A 199 27.22 13.89 -6.09
N ASP A 200 28.32 14.29 -6.71
CA ASP A 200 28.29 15.00 -8.00
C ASP A 200 27.75 14.13 -9.13
N VAL A 201 28.11 12.84 -9.15
CA VAL A 201 27.54 11.86 -10.09
C VAL A 201 26.03 11.73 -9.92
N ILE A 202 25.51 11.67 -8.67
CA ILE A 202 24.06 11.62 -8.42
C ILE A 202 23.36 12.88 -8.98
N ILE A 203 23.95 14.06 -8.77
CA ILE A 203 23.39 15.32 -9.26
C ILE A 203 23.37 15.35 -10.79
N GLN A 204 24.47 14.95 -11.44
CA GLN A 204 24.58 14.87 -12.89
C GLN A 204 23.56 13.90 -13.50
N LEU A 205 23.48 12.66 -12.99
CA LEU A 205 22.51 11.66 -13.46
C LEU A 205 21.06 12.13 -13.30
N HIS A 206 20.76 12.86 -12.21
CA HIS A 206 19.44 13.43 -12.00
C HIS A 206 19.12 14.54 -13.01
N ASP A 207 20.09 15.40 -13.36
CA ASP A 207 19.94 16.45 -14.36
C ASP A 207 19.77 15.85 -15.76
N ASP A 208 20.59 14.85 -16.12
CA ASP A 208 20.46 14.09 -17.37
C ASP A 208 19.07 13.43 -17.48
N LYS A 209 18.59 12.81 -16.40
CA LYS A 209 17.23 12.25 -16.34
C LYS A 209 16.15 13.32 -16.59
N ASN A 210 16.32 14.53 -16.07
CA ASN A 210 15.37 15.62 -16.33
C ASN A 210 15.41 16.10 -17.79
N GLU A 211 16.59 16.12 -18.42
CA GLU A 211 16.75 16.40 -19.85
C GLU A 211 15.96 15.36 -20.68
N MET A 212 16.10 14.07 -20.34
CA MET A 212 15.37 12.98 -20.99
C MET A 212 13.85 13.07 -20.79
N LEU A 213 13.39 13.35 -19.58
CA LEU A 213 11.96 13.52 -19.29
C LEU A 213 11.36 14.74 -20.00
N SER A 214 12.12 15.83 -20.14
CA SER A 214 11.69 17.03 -20.86
C SER A 214 11.52 16.77 -22.36
N PHE A 215 12.41 15.97 -22.96
CA PHE A 215 12.26 15.54 -24.34
C PHE A 215 11.01 14.68 -24.54
N ILE A 216 10.84 13.66 -23.69
CA ILE A 216 9.65 12.79 -23.71
C ILE A 216 8.36 13.61 -23.51
N GLU A 217 8.38 14.62 -22.63
CA GLU A 217 7.25 15.52 -22.42
C GLU A 217 6.85 16.27 -23.71
N SER A 218 7.82 16.74 -24.50
CA SER A 218 7.56 17.45 -25.76
C SER A 218 6.92 16.56 -26.83
N GLN A 219 7.20 15.25 -26.80
CA GLN A 219 6.74 14.29 -27.79
C GLN A 219 5.61 13.37 -27.30
N MET A 220 5.16 13.56 -26.06
CA MET A 220 4.14 12.71 -25.42
C MET A 220 2.79 12.75 -26.15
N GLY A 221 2.49 13.83 -26.87
CA GLY A 221 1.25 13.96 -27.65
C GLY A 221 1.14 12.94 -28.79
N MET A 222 2.27 12.52 -29.37
CA MET A 222 2.30 11.45 -30.37
C MET A 222 2.33 10.07 -29.73
N PHE A 223 3.08 9.91 -28.64
CA PHE A 223 3.32 8.62 -27.99
C PHE A 223 2.12 8.11 -27.16
N ALA A 224 1.46 9.00 -26.41
CA ALA A 224 0.31 8.64 -25.57
C ALA A 224 -0.75 9.76 -25.60
N PRO A 225 -1.52 9.88 -26.69
CA PRO A 225 -2.46 10.98 -26.92
C PRO A 225 -3.61 10.98 -25.90
N ASN A 226 -4.20 9.83 -25.56
CA ASN A 226 -5.34 9.80 -24.62
C ASN A 226 -4.89 10.08 -23.19
N LEU A 227 -3.75 9.52 -22.77
CA LEU A 227 -3.16 9.77 -21.46
C LEU A 227 -2.79 11.24 -21.30
N THR A 228 -2.17 11.85 -22.32
CA THR A 228 -1.83 13.28 -22.33
C THR A 228 -3.07 14.16 -22.22
N ALA A 229 -4.12 13.86 -22.99
CA ALA A 229 -5.37 14.59 -22.92
C ALA A 229 -6.03 14.49 -21.53
N LEU A 230 -5.86 13.37 -20.82
CA LEU A 230 -6.44 13.16 -19.49
C LEU A 230 -5.67 13.89 -18.37
N ILE A 231 -4.36 13.65 -18.23
CA ILE A 231 -3.55 14.10 -17.08
C ILE A 231 -2.51 15.19 -17.41
N GLY A 232 -2.29 15.50 -18.69
CA GLY A 232 -1.25 16.41 -19.16
C GLY A 232 0.10 15.73 -19.41
N SER A 233 0.89 16.30 -20.30
CA SER A 233 2.18 15.76 -20.77
C SER A 233 3.18 15.54 -19.63
N ARG A 234 3.34 16.53 -18.74
CA ARG A 234 4.26 16.46 -17.59
C ARG A 234 3.97 15.31 -16.63
N CYS A 235 2.69 15.07 -16.34
CA CYS A 235 2.31 13.96 -15.45
C CYS A 235 2.44 12.63 -16.18
N ALA A 236 2.10 12.58 -17.47
CA ALA A 236 2.21 11.38 -18.31
C ALA A 236 3.67 10.92 -18.46
N SER A 237 4.60 11.80 -18.81
CA SER A 237 6.03 11.46 -18.98
C SER A 237 6.64 10.88 -17.71
N ARG A 238 6.34 11.49 -16.56
CA ARG A 238 6.82 11.03 -15.26
C ARG A 238 6.25 9.66 -14.86
N ILE A 239 4.95 9.42 -15.10
CA ILE A 239 4.33 8.15 -14.76
C ILE A 239 4.85 7.03 -15.67
N ILE A 240 5.02 7.29 -16.96
CA ILE A 240 5.60 6.33 -17.91
C ILE A 240 7.07 6.03 -17.55
N GLY A 241 7.84 7.06 -17.20
CA GLY A 241 9.23 6.91 -16.77
C GLY A 241 9.37 6.02 -15.54
N ILE A 242 8.54 6.22 -14.51
CA ILE A 242 8.55 5.38 -13.30
C ILE A 242 8.02 3.96 -13.57
N ALA A 243 7.03 3.80 -14.45
CA ALA A 243 6.54 2.48 -14.84
C ALA A 243 7.56 1.70 -15.70
N GLY A 244 8.52 2.40 -16.32
CA GLY A 244 9.49 1.82 -17.25
C GLY A 244 8.91 1.55 -18.64
N GLY A 245 7.94 2.35 -19.08
CA GLY A 245 7.31 2.25 -20.40
C GLY A 245 5.78 2.18 -20.37
N LEU A 246 5.15 2.41 -21.53
CA LEU A 246 3.69 2.42 -21.69
C LEU A 246 3.07 1.04 -21.49
N GLU A 247 3.71 -0.01 -21.98
CA GLU A 247 3.26 -1.40 -21.83
C GLU A 247 3.22 -1.85 -20.36
N ARG A 248 4.28 -1.54 -19.61
CA ARG A 248 4.33 -1.78 -18.16
C ARG A 248 3.27 -0.95 -17.44
N LEU A 249 3.05 0.31 -17.85
CA LEU A 249 1.98 1.13 -17.27
C LEU A 249 0.58 0.54 -17.51
N ALA A 250 0.35 -0.08 -18.67
CA ALA A 250 -0.93 -0.70 -19.02
C ALA A 250 -1.24 -1.95 -18.16
N SER A 251 -0.22 -2.68 -17.72
CA SER A 251 -0.37 -3.85 -16.85
C SER A 251 -0.56 -3.49 -15.37
N ILE A 252 -0.06 -2.34 -14.92
CA ILE A 252 -0.22 -1.86 -13.53
C ILE A 252 -1.71 -1.62 -13.20
N PRO A 253 -2.23 -2.17 -12.08
CA PRO A 253 -3.61 -1.95 -11.68
C PRO A 253 -3.83 -0.52 -11.15
N ALA A 254 -5.05 -0.01 -11.29
CA ALA A 254 -5.39 1.37 -10.93
C ALA A 254 -5.09 1.76 -9.46
N CYS A 255 -5.10 0.81 -8.52
CA CYS A 255 -4.74 1.07 -7.13
C CYS A 255 -3.27 1.47 -6.98
N ASP A 256 -2.38 0.83 -7.73
CA ASP A 256 -0.93 1.03 -7.61
C ASP A 256 -0.52 2.32 -8.31
N ILE A 257 -1.20 2.69 -9.40
CA ILE A 257 -1.01 3.98 -10.10
C ILE A 257 -1.21 5.17 -9.15
N THR A 258 -2.07 5.07 -8.14
CA THR A 258 -2.28 6.17 -7.16
C THR A 258 -1.04 6.46 -6.32
N VAL A 259 -0.15 5.48 -6.15
CA VAL A 259 1.04 5.54 -5.28
C VAL A 259 2.32 5.69 -6.11
N LEU A 260 2.24 5.63 -7.45
CA LEU A 260 3.40 5.82 -8.31
C LEU A 260 4.04 7.20 -8.11
N GLY A 261 5.36 7.18 -7.92
CA GLY A 261 6.16 8.36 -7.60
C GLY A 261 5.98 8.87 -6.16
N HIS A 262 5.39 8.07 -5.27
CA HIS A 262 5.43 8.36 -3.85
C HIS A 262 6.85 8.14 -3.31
N SER A 263 7.47 9.20 -2.80
CA SER A 263 8.72 9.09 -2.04
C SER A 263 8.46 8.32 -0.75
N ARG A 264 9.38 7.41 -0.36
CA ARG A 264 9.29 6.71 0.92
C ARG A 264 9.16 7.72 2.05
N ARG A 265 8.20 7.45 2.93
CA ARG A 265 7.93 8.33 4.06
C ARG A 265 9.01 8.18 5.11
N VAL A 266 9.48 9.32 5.59
CA VAL A 266 10.08 9.41 6.90
C VAL A 266 8.94 9.34 7.92
N ASP A 267 8.84 8.23 8.65
CA ASP A 267 7.94 8.10 9.81
C ASP A 267 8.23 9.13 10.91
N LEU A 268 9.29 9.93 10.72
CA LEU A 268 9.80 10.98 11.59
C LEU A 268 9.45 12.42 11.20
N SER A 269 8.41 12.69 10.38
CA SER A 269 7.82 14.04 10.30
C SER A 269 7.06 14.46 11.59
N GLY A 270 7.33 13.75 12.70
CA GLY A 270 7.43 14.34 14.03
C GLY A 270 6.14 14.40 14.83
N PHE A 271 5.00 14.77 14.24
CA PHE A 271 3.83 15.11 15.08
C PHE A 271 2.43 14.77 14.53
N SER A 272 2.24 14.36 13.26
CA SER A 272 0.89 14.07 12.74
C SER A 272 0.81 12.95 11.71
N LYS A 273 0.04 11.90 12.01
CA LYS A 273 -0.40 10.88 11.04
C LYS A 273 -1.55 11.35 10.13
N ALA A 274 -2.26 12.42 10.52
CA ALA A 274 -3.46 12.89 9.84
C ALA A 274 -3.14 13.79 8.63
N THR A 275 -2.05 14.57 8.71
CA THR A 275 -1.63 15.51 7.67
C THR A 275 -0.70 14.86 6.64
N ALA A 276 -0.05 13.76 7.01
CA ALA A 276 0.75 12.94 6.11
C ALA A 276 -0.18 12.24 5.10
N GLY A 277 -0.61 12.92 4.04
CA GLY A 277 -1.65 12.49 3.11
C GLY A 277 -1.32 11.14 2.46
N VAL A 278 -1.94 10.04 2.92
CA VAL A 278 -1.63 8.69 2.41
C VAL A 278 -1.84 8.66 0.89
N HIS A 279 -0.87 8.12 0.12
CA HIS A 279 -0.86 8.07 -1.35
C HIS A 279 -0.55 9.41 -2.06
N GLU A 280 0.58 10.04 -1.74
CA GLU A 280 1.07 11.20 -2.49
C GLU A 280 1.93 10.76 -3.68
N GLY A 281 1.29 10.32 -4.76
CA GLY A 281 1.97 10.05 -6.03
C GLY A 281 1.99 11.25 -6.98
N ILE A 282 2.55 11.05 -8.18
CA ILE A 282 2.61 12.07 -9.25
C ILE A 282 1.21 12.58 -9.61
N LEU A 283 0.21 11.70 -9.59
CA LEU A 283 -1.18 12.06 -9.92
C LEU A 283 -1.79 13.14 -9.01
N LYS A 284 -1.24 13.39 -7.81
CA LYS A 284 -1.67 14.50 -6.96
C LYS A 284 -1.32 15.87 -7.56
N GLN A 285 -0.27 15.94 -8.38
CA GLN A 285 0.17 17.14 -9.11
C GLN A 285 -0.67 17.42 -10.35
N CYS A 286 -1.47 16.46 -10.82
CA CYS A 286 -2.36 16.64 -11.95
C CYS A 286 -3.40 17.74 -11.66
N ASP A 287 -3.66 18.60 -12.64
CA ASP A 287 -4.58 19.73 -12.54
C ASP A 287 -5.96 19.35 -11.97
N LEU A 288 -6.51 18.21 -12.39
CA LEU A 288 -7.83 17.74 -11.96
C LEU A 288 -7.89 17.45 -10.46
N VAL A 289 -6.80 16.92 -9.90
CA VAL A 289 -6.69 16.54 -8.48
C VAL A 289 -6.23 17.73 -7.65
N ALA A 290 -5.29 18.52 -8.16
CA ALA A 290 -4.75 19.70 -7.49
C ALA A 290 -5.83 20.77 -7.27
N ARG A 291 -6.72 20.99 -8.26
CA ARG A 291 -7.84 21.93 -8.16
C ARG A 291 -8.97 21.43 -7.25
N ALA A 292 -9.04 20.13 -6.97
CA ALA A 292 -10.09 19.58 -6.13
C ALA A 292 -9.87 19.95 -4.64
N PRO A 293 -10.96 20.22 -3.89
CA PRO A 293 -10.86 20.54 -2.47
C PRO A 293 -10.36 19.32 -1.67
N SER A 294 -9.66 19.58 -0.56
CA SER A 294 -8.93 18.55 0.21
C SER A 294 -9.78 17.34 0.62
N HIS A 295 -11.05 17.54 0.96
CA HIS A 295 -11.98 16.49 1.38
C HIS A 295 -12.44 15.55 0.25
N ILE A 296 -12.36 15.99 -1.02
CA ILE A 296 -12.71 15.17 -2.21
C ILE A 296 -11.46 14.70 -2.95
N ARG A 297 -10.30 15.32 -2.72
CA ARG A 297 -9.04 15.05 -3.42
C ARG A 297 -8.70 13.56 -3.53
N ASN A 298 -8.89 12.78 -2.46
CA ASN A 298 -8.61 11.33 -2.48
C ASN A 298 -9.60 10.54 -3.35
N LYS A 299 -10.87 10.97 -3.43
CA LYS A 299 -11.85 10.36 -4.35
C LYS A 299 -11.51 10.72 -5.80
N ALA A 300 -11.15 11.97 -6.06
CA ALA A 300 -10.69 12.43 -7.36
C ALA A 300 -9.43 11.68 -7.82
N LEU A 301 -8.44 11.50 -6.94
CA LEU A 301 -7.22 10.74 -7.21
C LEU A 301 -7.52 9.31 -7.67
N LYS A 302 -8.40 8.59 -6.94
CA LYS A 302 -8.80 7.22 -7.30
C LYS A 302 -9.53 7.15 -8.64
N LEU A 303 -10.39 8.13 -8.91
CA LEU A 303 -11.13 8.22 -10.18
C LEU A 303 -10.18 8.49 -11.35
N VAL A 304 -9.25 9.45 -11.18
CA VAL A 304 -8.21 9.75 -12.17
C VAL A 304 -7.33 8.53 -12.42
N ALA A 305 -6.83 7.86 -11.37
CA ALA A 305 -5.99 6.67 -11.54
C ALA A 305 -6.73 5.53 -12.27
N ALA A 306 -8.01 5.32 -11.99
CA ALA A 306 -8.82 4.33 -12.71
C ALA A 306 -8.96 4.66 -14.20
N LYS A 307 -9.18 5.94 -14.55
CA LYS A 307 -9.24 6.38 -15.94
C LYS A 307 -7.88 6.37 -16.63
N VAL A 308 -6.80 6.69 -15.90
CA VAL A 308 -5.42 6.60 -16.38
C VAL A 308 -5.05 5.17 -16.76
N ALA A 309 -5.41 4.17 -15.96
CA ALA A 309 -5.19 2.76 -16.31
C ALA A 309 -5.89 2.38 -17.63
N LEU A 310 -7.12 2.87 -17.83
CA LEU A 310 -7.88 2.61 -19.07
C LEU A 310 -7.26 3.34 -20.26
N THR A 311 -6.89 4.62 -20.13
CA THR A 311 -6.26 5.36 -21.23
C THR A 311 -4.89 4.81 -21.59
N ALA A 312 -4.09 4.39 -20.59
CA ALA A 312 -2.79 3.78 -20.85
C ALA A 312 -2.93 2.47 -21.64
N ARG A 313 -3.95 1.65 -21.34
CA ARG A 313 -4.25 0.44 -22.12
C ARG A 313 -4.71 0.78 -23.54
N ILE A 314 -5.56 1.79 -23.70
CA ILE A 314 -6.00 2.23 -25.03
C ILE A 314 -4.80 2.69 -25.85
N ASP A 315 -3.95 3.56 -25.29
CA ASP A 315 -2.77 4.09 -25.98
C ASP A 315 -1.75 2.98 -26.31
N CYS A 316 -1.61 1.95 -25.46
CA CYS A 316 -0.70 0.83 -25.69
C CYS A 316 -1.14 -0.10 -26.84
N PHE A 317 -2.45 -0.26 -27.07
CA PHE A 317 -3.01 -1.15 -28.08
C PHE A 317 -3.63 -0.39 -29.26
N GLN A 318 -3.42 0.93 -29.34
CA GLN A 318 -3.90 1.73 -30.45
C GLN A 318 -3.06 1.43 -31.69
N ASN A 319 -3.71 1.17 -32.82
CA ASN A 319 -3.01 1.03 -34.10
C ASN A 319 -2.39 2.39 -34.50
N ASP A 320 -1.10 2.38 -34.84
CA ASP A 320 -0.27 3.57 -35.14
C ASP A 320 -0.83 4.48 -36.24
N SER A 321 -1.77 3.99 -37.05
CA SER A 321 -2.32 4.70 -38.19
C SER A 321 -3.27 5.86 -37.81
N THR A 322 -3.80 5.94 -36.58
CA THR A 322 -4.67 7.07 -36.16
C THR A 322 -4.41 7.56 -34.73
N ILE A 323 -3.88 8.78 -34.60
CA ILE A 323 -3.76 9.49 -33.32
C ILE A 323 -5.16 9.98 -32.92
N ASN A 324 -5.88 9.20 -32.11
CA ASN A 324 -7.18 9.59 -31.58
C ASN A 324 -7.07 9.85 -30.07
N ASP A 325 -7.25 11.11 -29.66
CA ASP A 325 -7.30 11.55 -28.25
C ASP A 325 -8.74 11.70 -27.71
N SER A 326 -9.73 11.23 -28.48
CA SER A 326 -11.16 11.36 -28.18
C SER A 326 -11.52 10.76 -26.82
N LYS A 327 -10.99 9.57 -26.49
CA LYS A 327 -11.28 8.87 -25.23
C LYS A 327 -10.66 9.57 -24.03
N GLY A 328 -9.46 10.12 -24.17
CA GLY A 328 -8.81 10.93 -23.15
C GLY A 328 -9.65 12.16 -22.78
N ARG A 329 -10.18 12.87 -23.80
CA ARG A 329 -11.06 14.04 -23.61
C ARG A 329 -12.40 13.67 -22.99
N GLU A 330 -13.04 12.60 -23.47
CA GLU A 330 -14.30 12.07 -22.93
C GLU A 330 -14.15 11.79 -21.42
N TYR A 331 -13.11 11.05 -21.04
CA TYR A 331 -12.87 10.74 -19.64
C TYR A 331 -12.56 11.99 -18.83
N ARG A 332 -11.74 12.93 -19.33
CA ARG A 332 -11.46 14.19 -18.64
C ARG A 332 -12.74 14.97 -18.33
N GLU A 333 -13.67 15.03 -19.27
CA GLU A 333 -14.97 15.63 -19.06
C GLU A 333 -15.78 14.90 -17.98
N ASP A 334 -15.84 13.58 -18.03
CA ASP A 334 -16.55 12.77 -17.03
C ASP A 334 -15.98 12.98 -15.62
N ILE A 335 -14.65 13.00 -15.48
CA ILE A 335 -13.98 13.32 -14.21
C ILE A 335 -14.42 14.71 -13.74
N SER A 336 -14.39 15.70 -14.64
CA SER A 336 -14.73 17.08 -14.29
C SER A 336 -16.19 17.21 -13.83
N LYS A 337 -17.14 16.54 -14.52
CA LYS A 337 -18.56 16.48 -14.17
C LYS A 337 -18.75 15.81 -12.82
N HIS A 338 -18.02 14.72 -12.54
CA HIS A 338 -18.09 14.02 -11.26
C HIS A 338 -17.53 14.85 -10.11
N ILE A 339 -16.39 15.52 -10.29
CA ILE A 339 -15.80 16.40 -9.27
C ILE A 339 -16.75 17.57 -8.96
N ARG A 340 -17.40 18.16 -9.98
CA ARG A 340 -18.42 19.20 -9.80
C ARG A 340 -19.59 18.69 -8.95
N ARG A 341 -20.18 17.55 -9.31
CA ARG A 341 -21.26 16.92 -8.54
C ARG A 341 -20.87 16.61 -7.09
N LEU A 342 -19.63 16.17 -6.84
CA LEU A 342 -19.15 15.92 -5.48
C LEU A 342 -18.93 17.19 -4.67
N THR A 343 -18.62 18.30 -5.34
CA THR A 343 -18.39 19.60 -4.70
C THR A 343 -19.70 20.33 -4.43
N GLU A 344 -20.76 20.03 -5.19
CA GLU A 344 -22.11 20.52 -4.92
C GLU A 344 -22.60 20.05 -3.54
N PRO A 345 -23.14 20.97 -2.73
CA PRO A 345 -23.69 20.60 -1.43
C PRO A 345 -24.91 19.69 -1.60
N ASP A 346 -25.03 18.69 -0.74
CA ASP A 346 -26.23 17.85 -0.68
C ASP A 346 -27.49 18.72 -0.55
N VAL A 347 -28.52 18.40 -1.33
CA VAL A 347 -29.82 19.07 -1.22
C VAL A 347 -30.32 18.92 0.22
N LYS A 348 -30.55 20.04 0.90
CA LYS A 348 -31.02 20.06 2.29
C LYS A 348 -32.31 19.24 2.38
N LYS A 349 -32.29 18.18 3.19
CA LYS A 349 -33.50 17.41 3.47
C LYS A 349 -34.50 18.34 4.14
N GLN A 350 -35.66 18.51 3.53
CA GLN A 350 -36.77 19.22 4.17
C GLN A 350 -37.10 18.55 5.49
N SER A 351 -37.44 19.34 6.52
CA SER A 351 -37.90 18.82 7.80
C SER A 351 -39.16 17.99 7.57
N LYS A 352 -39.02 16.66 7.64
CA LYS A 352 -40.20 15.78 7.55
C LYS A 352 -41.05 16.05 8.78
N ALA A 353 -42.29 16.48 8.56
CA ALA A 353 -43.27 16.60 9.63
C ALA A 353 -43.38 15.26 10.35
N LEU A 354 -43.50 15.31 11.67
CA LEU A 354 -43.80 14.12 12.45
C LEU A 354 -45.09 13.50 11.92
N PRO A 355 -45.22 12.16 11.94
CA PRO A 355 -46.49 11.53 11.63
C PRO A 355 -47.56 12.09 12.56
N ALA A 356 -48.76 12.33 12.02
CA ALA A 356 -49.87 12.85 12.79
C ALA A 356 -50.10 11.99 14.05
N PRO A 357 -50.33 12.58 15.24
CA PRO A 357 -50.63 11.86 16.48
C PRO A 357 -52.01 11.17 16.44
N ILE A 358 -52.17 10.20 15.54
CA ILE A 358 -53.38 9.39 15.39
C ILE A 358 -53.16 8.11 16.17
N GLU A 359 -53.96 7.90 17.22
CA GLU A 359 -53.96 6.64 17.95
C GLU A 359 -54.52 5.53 17.06
N THR A 360 -53.65 4.62 16.64
CA THR A 360 -54.04 3.43 15.89
C THR A 360 -54.11 2.23 16.82
N ASN A 361 -55.02 1.29 16.52
CA ASN A 361 -55.16 0.06 17.30
C ASN A 361 -53.84 -0.73 17.36
N LYS A 362 -53.36 -1.02 18.58
CA LYS A 362 -52.09 -1.72 18.81
C LYS A 362 -52.14 -3.15 18.28
N LYS A 363 -51.15 -3.53 17.47
CA LYS A 363 -50.98 -4.92 16.99
C LYS A 363 -50.51 -5.81 18.13
N ARG A 364 -51.32 -6.81 18.54
CA ARG A 364 -50.96 -7.79 19.58
C ARG A 364 -50.27 -8.99 18.91
N ARG A 365 -49.01 -9.28 19.28
CA ARG A 365 -48.23 -10.42 18.76
C ARG A 365 -47.64 -11.22 19.93
N GLY A 366 -47.80 -12.55 19.93
CA GLY A 366 -47.38 -13.44 21.02
C GLY A 366 -46.15 -14.31 20.75
N GLY A 367 -45.46 -14.14 19.61
CA GLY A 367 -44.39 -15.05 19.20
C GLY A 367 -43.09 -14.95 20.01
N ARG A 368 -42.29 -16.04 20.05
CA ARG A 368 -41.00 -16.11 20.77
C ARG A 368 -40.03 -14.97 20.40
N ARG A 369 -39.96 -14.59 19.12
CA ARG A 369 -39.13 -13.46 18.65
C ARG A 369 -39.65 -12.12 19.19
N PHE A 370 -40.96 -11.92 19.18
CA PHE A 370 -41.60 -10.69 19.66
C PHE A 370 -41.48 -10.58 21.19
N ARG A 371 -41.61 -11.70 21.93
CA ARG A 371 -41.36 -11.74 23.38
C ARG A 371 -39.92 -11.34 23.73
N LYS A 372 -38.92 -11.91 23.03
CA LYS A 372 -37.50 -11.53 23.18
C LYS A 372 -37.22 -10.07 22.78
N PHE A 373 -37.96 -9.51 21.82
CA PHE A 373 -37.83 -8.10 21.46
C PHE A 373 -38.45 -7.20 22.55
N LYS A 374 -39.65 -7.55 23.04
CA LYS A 374 -40.35 -6.85 24.12
C LYS A 374 -39.52 -6.85 25.42
N GLU A 375 -38.89 -7.97 25.76
CA GLU A 375 -37.99 -8.13 26.92
C GLU A 375 -36.82 -7.12 26.93
N LYS A 376 -36.39 -6.61 25.77
CA LYS A 376 -35.33 -5.59 25.69
C LYS A 376 -35.79 -4.18 26.09
N PHE A 377 -37.08 -3.89 25.91
CA PHE A 377 -37.66 -2.56 26.17
C PHE A 377 -38.57 -2.55 27.40
N GLU A 378 -39.03 -3.72 27.84
CA GLU A 378 -39.82 -3.86 29.04
C GLU A 378 -38.95 -3.66 30.28
N ILE A 379 -39.48 -2.93 31.26
CA ILE A 379 -38.86 -2.75 32.57
C ILE A 379 -38.64 -4.14 33.17
N THR A 380 -37.41 -4.43 33.61
CA THR A 380 -37.07 -5.72 34.21
C THR A 380 -37.87 -5.92 35.50
N GLU A 381 -38.14 -7.18 35.86
CA GLU A 381 -38.86 -7.48 37.11
C GLU A 381 -38.14 -6.91 38.35
N LEU A 382 -36.80 -6.88 38.34
CA LEU A 382 -36.00 -6.22 39.38
C LEU A 382 -36.29 -4.72 39.43
N SER A 383 -36.29 -4.03 38.28
CA SER A 383 -36.62 -2.61 38.25
C SER A 383 -38.10 -2.34 38.61
N LYS A 384 -39.02 -3.27 38.31
CA LYS A 384 -40.41 -3.20 38.80
C LYS A 384 -40.49 -3.34 40.32
N GLN A 385 -39.63 -4.14 40.94
CA GLN A 385 -39.52 -4.26 42.40
C GLN A 385 -38.88 -3.03 43.03
N LYS A 386 -37.87 -2.44 42.38
CA LYS A 386 -37.29 -1.15 42.78
C LYS A 386 -38.35 -0.05 42.84
N ASN A 387 -39.25 -0.03 41.84
CA ASN A 387 -40.31 0.97 41.76
C ASN A 387 -41.50 0.69 42.69
N ARG A 388 -41.48 -0.39 43.48
CA ARG A 388 -42.49 -0.62 44.53
C ARG A 388 -41.92 -0.05 45.83
N MET A 389 -42.75 0.68 46.55
CA MET A 389 -42.42 1.28 47.85
C MET A 389 -43.32 0.68 48.92
N ALA A 390 -42.77 0.37 50.09
CA ALA A 390 -43.56 -0.04 51.24
C ALA A 390 -44.05 1.22 51.98
N PHE A 391 -45.35 1.32 52.16
CA PHE A 391 -45.95 2.48 52.83
C PHE A 391 -45.61 2.46 54.32
N GLY A 392 -45.05 3.56 54.83
CA GLY A 392 -44.77 3.76 56.26
C GLY A 392 -43.47 3.14 56.77
N THR A 393 -42.59 2.64 55.90
CA THR A 393 -41.25 2.15 56.26
C THR A 393 -40.18 2.93 55.51
N GLU A 394 -39.09 3.29 56.20
CA GLU A 394 -37.93 3.93 55.57
C GLU A 394 -37.27 2.97 54.56
N GLU A 395 -36.84 3.50 53.42
CA GLU A 395 -36.27 2.69 52.34
C GLU A 395 -34.78 2.43 52.53
N ALA A 396 -34.31 1.28 52.07
CA ALA A 396 -32.88 1.01 52.02
C ALA A 396 -32.25 1.79 50.87
N GLU A 397 -31.31 2.67 51.18
CA GLU A 397 -30.53 3.41 50.19
C GLU A 397 -29.27 2.63 49.80
N SER A 398 -28.95 2.63 48.51
CA SER A 398 -27.63 2.22 48.04
C SER A 398 -26.59 3.29 48.38
N TYR A 399 -25.32 2.91 48.44
CA TYR A 399 -24.19 3.83 48.71
C TYR A 399 -24.14 5.04 47.75
N ASP A 400 -24.72 4.93 46.55
CA ASP A 400 -24.84 6.00 45.55
C ASP A 400 -26.12 6.85 45.71
N GLY A 401 -26.81 6.77 46.86
CA GLY A 401 -28.06 7.49 47.15
C GLY A 401 -29.27 7.01 46.37
N MET A 402 -29.19 5.83 45.72
CA MET A 402 -30.32 5.26 45.01
C MET A 402 -31.21 4.46 45.96
N GLU A 403 -32.46 4.89 46.09
CA GLU A 403 -33.53 4.16 46.77
C GLU A 403 -33.76 2.78 46.12
N LEU A 404 -33.73 1.73 46.93
CA LEU A 404 -33.89 0.35 46.47
C LEU A 404 -35.36 -0.11 46.49
N GLY A 405 -36.29 0.70 47.03
CA GLY A 405 -37.69 0.35 47.19
C GLY A 405 -37.84 -1.00 47.90
N MET A 406 -38.61 -1.92 47.30
CA MET A 406 -38.80 -3.26 47.85
C MET A 406 -37.64 -4.24 47.61
N ILE A 407 -36.54 -3.82 46.95
CA ILE A 407 -35.36 -4.64 46.79
C ILE A 407 -34.63 -4.70 48.14
N ASN A 408 -34.55 -5.88 48.74
CA ASN A 408 -34.01 -6.16 50.09
C ASN A 408 -34.92 -5.76 51.28
N ALA A 409 -36.22 -5.55 51.06
CA ALA A 409 -37.17 -5.33 52.16
C ALA A 409 -37.23 -6.55 53.13
N PRO A 410 -37.41 -6.34 54.45
CA PRO A 410 -37.47 -7.41 55.43
C PRO A 410 -38.66 -8.35 55.14
N GLY A 411 -38.39 -9.64 54.96
CA GLY A 411 -39.39 -10.65 54.56
C GLY A 411 -39.39 -11.01 53.07
N SER A 412 -38.72 -10.24 52.22
CA SER A 412 -38.41 -10.60 50.84
C SER A 412 -37.09 -11.38 50.83
N GLY A 413 -37.14 -12.72 50.71
CA GLY A 413 -35.94 -13.56 50.72
C GLY A 413 -34.87 -13.07 49.72
N ARG A 414 -33.58 -13.17 50.08
CA ARG A 414 -32.44 -12.69 49.27
C ARG A 414 -32.57 -13.14 47.82
N VAL A 415 -32.98 -12.23 46.93
CA VAL A 415 -33.06 -12.50 45.50
C VAL A 415 -31.64 -12.67 45.00
N ARG A 416 -31.25 -13.91 44.63
CA ARG A 416 -29.97 -14.15 43.92
C ARG A 416 -30.05 -13.46 42.56
N LEU A 417 -29.49 -12.26 42.48
CA LEU A 417 -29.24 -11.54 41.23
C LEU A 417 -28.34 -12.42 40.34
N GLN A 418 -28.92 -13.14 39.38
CA GLN A 418 -28.16 -13.48 38.19
C GLN A 418 -28.17 -12.25 37.29
N THR A 419 -27.16 -11.41 37.42
CA THR A 419 -26.86 -10.31 36.50
C THR A 419 -26.53 -10.90 35.13
N LYS A 420 -27.56 -11.26 34.36
CA LYS A 420 -27.39 -11.49 32.93
C LYS A 420 -27.26 -10.14 32.25
N ASP A 421 -26.05 -9.56 32.33
CA ASP A 421 -25.67 -8.41 31.53
C ASP A 421 -25.69 -8.80 30.06
N THR A 422 -26.84 -8.58 29.43
CA THR A 422 -27.05 -8.83 28.00
C THR A 422 -26.98 -7.54 27.20
N GLN A 423 -26.21 -6.55 27.68
CA GLN A 423 -25.94 -5.33 26.92
C GLN A 423 -25.12 -5.69 25.68
N LYS A 424 -25.83 -5.88 24.57
CA LYS A 424 -25.21 -6.16 23.27
C LYS A 424 -24.82 -4.83 22.65
N LEU A 425 -23.54 -4.68 22.34
CA LEU A 425 -23.05 -3.58 21.50
C LEU A 425 -23.86 -3.52 20.20
N GLY A 426 -24.15 -2.30 19.74
CA GLY A 426 -24.81 -2.08 18.45
C GLY A 426 -24.05 -2.81 17.34
N LYS A 427 -24.79 -3.35 16.36
CA LYS A 427 -24.21 -4.20 15.29
C LYS A 427 -22.99 -3.56 14.62
N ALA A 428 -23.02 -2.25 14.36
CA ALA A 428 -21.93 -1.51 13.76
C ALA A 428 -20.67 -1.46 14.66
N VAL A 429 -20.84 -1.28 15.97
CA VAL A 429 -19.73 -1.27 16.93
C VAL A 429 -19.17 -2.68 17.12
N ALA A 430 -20.04 -3.68 17.23
CA ALA A 430 -19.62 -5.08 17.32
C ALA A 430 -18.87 -5.53 16.05
N GLN A 431 -19.31 -5.10 14.87
CA GLN A 431 -18.65 -5.40 13.59
C GLN A 431 -17.31 -4.64 13.46
N LYS A 432 -17.25 -3.37 13.85
CA LYS A 432 -16.01 -2.58 13.89
C LYS A 432 -14.98 -3.21 14.83
N ASN A 433 -15.41 -3.68 16.00
CA ASN A 433 -14.53 -4.32 16.97
C ASN A 433 -14.05 -5.69 16.47
N LYS A 434 -14.91 -6.48 15.81
CA LYS A 434 -14.51 -7.74 15.16
C LYS A 434 -13.55 -7.54 14.00
N PHE A 435 -13.74 -6.48 13.20
CA PHE A 435 -12.81 -6.14 12.12
C PHE A 435 -11.45 -5.72 12.68
N LYS A 436 -11.44 -4.88 13.72
CA LYS A 436 -10.21 -4.50 14.42
C LYS A 436 -9.49 -5.69 15.06
N SER A 437 -10.21 -6.66 15.62
CA SER A 437 -9.57 -7.85 16.21
C SER A 437 -9.03 -8.81 15.15
N ARG A 438 -9.62 -8.83 13.95
CA ARG A 438 -9.15 -9.67 12.83
C ARG A 438 -7.90 -9.13 12.14
N PHE A 439 -7.66 -7.83 12.20
CA PHE A 439 -6.52 -7.18 11.52
C PHE A 439 -5.38 -6.78 12.46
N GLY A 440 -5.37 -7.27 13.71
CA GLY A 440 -4.38 -6.86 14.70
C GLY A 440 -4.47 -5.37 15.06
N GLY A 441 -3.88 -4.99 16.18
CA GLY A 441 -3.93 -3.61 16.68
C GLY A 441 -3.48 -2.59 15.63
N ALA A 442 -4.25 -1.52 15.47
CA ALA A 442 -3.90 -0.36 14.66
C ALA A 442 -2.67 0.34 15.26
N GLY A 443 -1.47 -0.02 14.81
CA GLY A 443 -0.24 0.63 15.24
C GLY A 443 1.02 -0.15 14.87
N GLY A 444 1.31 -0.29 13.59
CA GLY A 444 2.58 -0.86 13.15
C GLY A 444 2.69 -0.84 11.64
N THR A 445 3.64 -0.07 11.13
CA THR A 445 4.18 -0.19 9.78
C THR A 445 4.56 -1.64 9.52
N VAL A 446 3.93 -2.25 8.53
CA VAL A 446 4.19 -3.63 8.12
C VAL A 446 5.43 -3.59 7.22
N SER A 447 6.63 -3.61 7.81
CA SER A 447 7.85 -3.88 7.04
C SER A 447 7.76 -5.32 6.51
N GLY A 448 8.27 -5.58 5.29
CA GLY A 448 8.19 -6.88 4.60
C GLY A 448 8.87 -8.06 5.30
N PHE A 449 9.33 -7.88 6.53
CA PHE A 449 9.79 -8.93 7.44
C PHE A 449 8.77 -9.27 8.54
N SER A 450 7.59 -8.64 8.57
CA SER A 450 6.58 -8.88 9.63
C SER A 450 5.81 -10.18 9.40
N THR A 451 6.51 -11.29 9.43
CA THR A 451 5.90 -12.50 9.96
C THR A 451 6.01 -12.42 11.48
N SER A 452 4.88 -12.57 12.20
CA SER A 452 4.76 -12.92 13.64
C SER A 452 5.08 -11.86 14.74
N LEU A 453 4.31 -11.95 15.85
CA LEU A 453 4.41 -11.29 17.19
C LEU A 453 3.57 -10.03 17.46
N ALA A 454 2.54 -10.20 18.30
CA ALA A 454 1.78 -9.13 18.92
C ALA A 454 2.09 -9.08 20.43
N PHE A 455 2.46 -7.92 20.96
CA PHE A 455 2.61 -7.70 22.40
C PHE A 455 1.26 -7.30 23.00
N THR A 456 0.72 -8.13 23.88
CA THR A 456 -0.45 -7.75 24.69
C THR A 456 -0.01 -7.48 26.14
N PRO A 457 -0.58 -6.47 26.82
CA PRO A 457 -0.14 -6.04 28.15
C PRO A 457 -0.42 -7.04 29.27
N VAL A 458 -1.08 -8.17 28.96
CA VAL A 458 -1.51 -9.15 29.97
C VAL A 458 -0.75 -10.48 29.87
N GLN A 459 -0.19 -10.86 28.70
CA GLN A 459 0.37 -12.20 28.50
C GLN A 459 1.73 -12.28 27.75
N GLY A 460 2.30 -11.16 27.29
CA GLY A 460 3.63 -11.15 26.64
C GLY A 460 3.62 -11.41 25.13
N LEU A 461 4.74 -11.93 24.61
CA LEU A 461 5.00 -12.23 23.19
C LEU A 461 4.13 -13.39 22.69
N GLU A 462 3.12 -13.13 21.86
CA GLU A 462 2.29 -14.19 21.26
C GLU A 462 2.42 -14.21 19.73
N LEU A 463 2.78 -15.36 19.16
CA LEU A 463 2.68 -15.62 17.72
C LEU A 463 1.23 -15.84 17.35
N VAL A 464 0.58 -14.83 16.77
CA VAL A 464 -0.75 -14.99 16.20
C VAL A 464 -0.62 -15.72 14.85
N ASN A 465 -1.01 -17.00 14.82
CA ASN A 465 -1.17 -17.74 13.57
C ASN A 465 -2.40 -17.20 12.81
N PRO A 466 -2.25 -16.56 11.64
CA PRO A 466 -3.37 -16.01 10.87
C PRO A 466 -4.35 -17.11 10.39
N ASN A 467 -3.86 -18.34 10.26
CA ASN A 467 -4.63 -19.51 9.80
C ASN A 467 -5.50 -20.13 10.90
N ALA A 468 -5.32 -19.75 12.18
CA ALA A 468 -6.10 -20.31 13.28
C ALA A 468 -7.61 -19.99 13.15
N ALA A 469 -7.95 -18.84 12.56
CA ALA A 469 -9.35 -18.48 12.28
C ALA A 469 -9.96 -19.33 11.16
N GLU A 470 -9.16 -19.70 10.16
CA GLU A 470 -9.57 -20.59 9.06
C GLU A 470 -9.73 -22.03 9.56
N GLU A 471 -8.81 -22.51 10.40
CA GLU A 471 -8.95 -23.82 11.04
C GLU A 471 -10.18 -23.90 11.94
N GLN A 472 -10.48 -22.86 12.72
CA GLN A 472 -11.70 -22.83 13.54
C GLN A 472 -12.95 -22.79 12.65
N ALA A 473 -12.93 -22.06 11.54
CA ALA A 473 -14.03 -22.04 10.59
C ALA A 473 -14.20 -23.40 9.88
N ALA A 474 -13.11 -24.07 9.53
CA ALA A 474 -13.11 -25.42 8.95
C ALA A 474 -13.62 -26.46 9.96
N LYS A 475 -13.16 -26.40 11.22
CA LYS A 475 -13.67 -27.24 12.31
C LYS A 475 -15.16 -27.00 12.56
N LEU A 476 -15.62 -25.75 12.53
CA LEU A 476 -17.05 -25.42 12.66
C LEU A 476 -17.86 -25.91 11.46
N LYS A 477 -17.35 -25.81 10.23
CA LYS A 477 -17.98 -26.39 9.03
C LYS A 477 -18.08 -27.91 9.13
N ALA A 478 -16.99 -28.59 9.49
CA ALA A 478 -16.97 -30.04 9.67
C ALA A 478 -17.92 -30.52 10.78
N ILE A 479 -18.00 -29.79 11.90
CA ILE A 479 -18.99 -30.07 12.96
C ILE A 479 -20.41 -29.86 12.42
N ASN A 480 -20.65 -28.78 11.69
CA ASN A 480 -21.99 -28.48 11.16
C ASN A 480 -22.44 -29.51 10.11
N GLU A 481 -21.52 -30.00 9.26
CA GLU A 481 -21.75 -31.09 8.33
C GLU A 481 -22.04 -32.41 9.05
N LYS A 482 -21.37 -32.68 10.18
CA LYS A 482 -21.60 -33.88 10.99
C LYS A 482 -22.99 -33.93 11.64
N TYR A 483 -23.59 -32.77 11.93
CA TYR A 483 -24.89 -32.68 12.60
C TYR A 483 -26.06 -32.31 11.66
N PHE A 484 -25.79 -31.64 10.54
CA PHE A 484 -26.83 -31.08 9.66
C PHE A 484 -26.62 -31.37 8.16
N SER A 485 -25.75 -32.31 7.78
CA SER A 485 -25.69 -32.77 6.39
C SER A 485 -26.95 -33.55 6.01
N SER A 486 -27.43 -33.34 4.79
CA SER A 486 -28.57 -34.07 4.21
C SER A 486 -28.31 -35.57 4.04
N ALA A 487 -27.04 -36.00 4.10
CA ALA A 487 -26.60 -37.38 3.99
C ALA A 487 -26.42 -38.10 5.34
N ALA A 488 -26.37 -37.38 6.47
CA ALA A 488 -26.21 -37.99 7.79
C ALA A 488 -27.57 -38.37 8.38
N GLY A 489 -27.95 -39.64 8.27
CA GLY A 489 -29.13 -40.19 8.96
C GLY A 489 -28.98 -40.13 10.48
N PHE A 490 -30.09 -39.87 11.19
CA PHE A 490 -30.13 -39.87 12.67
C PHE A 490 -29.71 -41.24 13.22
N LYS A 491 -28.59 -41.30 13.96
CA LYS A 491 -28.26 -42.50 14.76
C LYS A 491 -29.20 -42.58 15.96
N GLN A 492 -30.09 -43.55 15.95
CA GLN A 492 -30.85 -43.96 17.12
C GLN A 492 -29.87 -44.51 18.16
N VAL A 493 -29.73 -43.85 19.30
CA VAL A 493 -28.93 -44.38 20.42
C VAL A 493 -29.69 -45.59 20.97
N ALA A 494 -29.07 -46.77 20.91
CA ALA A 494 -29.67 -47.98 21.46
C ALA A 494 -29.96 -47.82 22.96
N PRO A 495 -31.10 -48.30 23.47
CA PRO A 495 -31.41 -48.21 24.89
C PRO A 495 -30.42 -49.04 25.70
N THR A 496 -29.84 -48.43 26.73
CA THR A 496 -28.97 -49.10 27.71
C THR A 496 -29.72 -50.25 28.40
N PRO A 497 -29.12 -51.45 28.53
CA PRO A 497 -29.77 -52.57 29.20
C PRO A 497 -30.02 -52.25 30.69
N ALA A 498 -31.21 -52.61 31.17
CA ALA A 498 -31.61 -52.41 32.56
C ALA A 498 -30.74 -53.25 33.51
N PRO A 499 -30.40 -52.73 34.71
CA PRO A 499 -29.63 -53.49 35.69
C PRO A 499 -30.46 -54.66 36.24
N GLU A 500 -29.83 -55.84 36.31
CA GLU A 500 -30.43 -57.05 36.89
C GLU A 500 -30.79 -56.86 38.37
N PRO A 501 -31.92 -57.43 38.83
CA PRO A 501 -32.31 -57.35 40.23
C PRO A 501 -31.36 -58.19 41.09
N LYS A 502 -30.74 -57.54 42.08
CA LYS A 502 -30.01 -58.24 43.15
C LYS A 502 -30.99 -59.09 43.95
N GLN A 503 -30.69 -60.40 44.06
CA GLN A 503 -31.27 -61.28 45.08
C GLN A 503 -30.68 -60.96 46.45
#